data_AF-A0A1Q4DU16-F1
#
_entry.id   AF-A0A1Q4DU16-F1
#
_cell.length_a   1.000
_cell.length_b   1.000
_cell.length_c   1.000
_cell.angle_alpha   90.00
_cell.angle_beta   90.00
_cell.angle_gamma   90.00
#
_symmetry.space_group_name_H-M   'P 1'
#
loop_
_entity.id
_entity.type
_entity.pdbx_description
1 polymer ?
#
loop_
_entity_poly.entity_id
_entity_poly.type
_entity_poly.pdbx_seq_one_letter_code
_entity_poly.pdbx_strand_id
1 'polypeptide(L)'
;MLARLTGTDDPLEHRLVEAYWLGRDLGVDHARFADELLAVIGPQAGHYWTHLTPELLAGGAPDHGFHVFGVYPWSRLLGRGMDEQPLHVLDSCRIRWGLVVGRDSDGIEVSSRRLTWNGTGLGLGEPTVQRVEGDAEVGQHVALHWDLLCDHLTENQVTTLEESTLRELAATNRRLSAERHPVAPG
;
A
#
# COMPACT_ATOMS: atom_id res chain seq x y z
N MET A 1 -14.09 1.33 12.43
CA MET A 1 -14.37 2.56 11.65
C MET A 1 -14.96 2.21 10.31
N LEU A 2 -14.22 1.48 9.46
CA LEU A 2 -14.68 1.11 8.12
C LEU A 2 -16.05 0.40 8.12
N ALA A 3 -16.27 -0.59 9.00
CA ALA A 3 -17.57 -1.25 9.13
C ALA A 3 -18.75 -0.29 9.36
N ARG A 4 -18.61 0.66 10.30
CA ARG A 4 -19.63 1.70 10.54
C ARG A 4 -19.87 2.57 9.30
N LEU A 5 -18.81 2.92 8.56
CA LEU A 5 -18.91 3.73 7.34
C LEU A 5 -19.59 2.98 6.18
N THR A 6 -19.58 1.65 6.21
CA THR A 6 -20.18 0.79 5.19
C THR A 6 -21.49 0.15 5.63
N GLY A 7 -22.02 0.52 6.80
CA GLY A 7 -23.32 0.07 7.29
C GLY A 7 -23.36 -1.36 7.83
N THR A 8 -22.23 -1.87 8.33
CA THR A 8 -22.12 -3.19 8.96
C THR A 8 -21.52 -3.07 10.36
N ASP A 9 -21.89 -3.98 11.25
CA ASP A 9 -21.38 -4.02 12.62
C ASP A 9 -20.20 -4.98 12.78
N ASP A 10 -19.91 -5.80 11.76
CA ASP A 10 -18.81 -6.76 11.78
C ASP A 10 -17.53 -6.15 11.15
N PRO A 11 -16.52 -5.78 11.94
CA PRO A 11 -15.26 -5.26 11.42
C PRO A 11 -14.41 -6.31 10.69
N LEU A 12 -14.73 -7.59 10.85
CA LEU A 12 -14.02 -8.72 10.22
C LEU A 12 -14.81 -9.33 9.07
N GLU A 13 -15.90 -8.70 8.63
CA GLU A 13 -16.66 -9.14 7.47
C GLU A 13 -15.72 -9.26 6.26
N HIS A 14 -15.73 -10.41 5.60
CA HIS A 14 -14.79 -10.74 4.53
C HIS A 14 -14.68 -9.66 3.45
N ARG A 15 -15.81 -9.10 3.01
CA ARG A 15 -15.85 -8.04 2.00
C ARG A 15 -15.06 -6.79 2.40
N LEU A 16 -15.09 -6.42 3.68
CA LEU A 16 -14.39 -5.27 4.22
C LEU A 16 -12.90 -5.53 4.32
N VAL A 17 -12.53 -6.67 4.89
CA VAL A 17 -11.14 -7.07 5.08
C VAL A 17 -10.45 -7.17 3.72
N GLU A 18 -11.07 -7.83 2.76
CA GLU A 18 -10.54 -7.95 1.40
C GLU A 18 -10.42 -6.59 0.71
N ALA A 19 -11.44 -5.73 0.83
CA ALA A 19 -11.40 -4.41 0.21
C ALA A 19 -10.31 -3.51 0.80
N TYR A 20 -10.17 -3.54 2.12
CA TYR A 20 -9.10 -2.85 2.82
C TYR A 20 -7.72 -3.41 2.39
N TRP A 21 -7.58 -4.72 2.29
CA TRP A 21 -6.31 -5.38 1.97
C TRP A 21 -5.87 -5.16 0.53
N LEU A 22 -6.80 -5.26 -0.42
CA LEU A 22 -6.53 -5.18 -1.86
C LEU A 22 -6.76 -3.78 -2.45
N GLY A 23 -7.30 -2.84 -1.68
CA GLY A 23 -7.57 -1.48 -2.14
C GLY A 23 -8.82 -1.31 -3.01
N ARG A 24 -9.78 -2.23 -2.87
CA ARG A 24 -11.08 -2.09 -3.53
C ARG A 24 -11.84 -0.92 -2.92
N ASP A 25 -12.37 -0.06 -3.77
CA ASP A 25 -13.25 1.01 -3.34
C ASP A 25 -14.60 0.45 -2.85
N LEU A 26 -14.99 0.84 -1.63
CA LEU A 26 -16.26 0.48 -1.01
C LEU A 26 -17.32 1.58 -1.15
N GLY A 27 -17.01 2.67 -1.89
CA GLY A 27 -17.86 3.85 -2.00
C GLY A 27 -17.90 4.67 -0.72
N VAL A 28 -16.85 4.58 0.10
CA VAL A 28 -16.74 5.30 1.37
C VAL A 28 -16.30 6.73 1.09
N ASP A 29 -16.89 7.70 1.80
CA ASP A 29 -16.40 9.07 1.77
C ASP A 29 -14.98 9.14 2.38
N HIS A 30 -13.99 9.40 1.52
CA HIS A 30 -12.58 9.45 1.89
C HIS A 30 -12.28 10.57 2.89
N ALA A 31 -12.93 11.74 2.77
CA ALA A 31 -12.71 12.84 3.70
C ALA A 31 -13.22 12.46 5.09
N ARG A 32 -14.44 11.89 5.15
CA ARG A 32 -14.99 11.39 6.41
C ARG A 32 -14.14 10.26 7.00
N PHE A 33 -13.67 9.32 6.18
CA PHE A 33 -12.77 8.26 6.64
C PHE A 33 -11.50 8.85 7.25
N ALA A 34 -10.89 9.82 6.57
CA ALA A 34 -9.66 10.45 7.01
C ALA A 34 -9.86 11.24 8.32
N ASP A 35 -10.97 11.95 8.47
CA ASP A 35 -11.34 12.65 9.71
C ASP A 35 -11.58 11.69 10.88
N GLU A 36 -12.28 10.57 10.66
CA GLU A 36 -12.47 9.56 11.70
C GLU A 36 -11.15 8.86 12.04
N LEU A 37 -10.28 8.62 11.04
CA LEU A 37 -8.95 8.06 11.24
C LEU A 37 -8.12 9.00 12.13
N LEU A 38 -8.06 10.29 11.77
CA LEU A 38 -7.42 11.35 12.55
C LEU A 38 -7.83 11.33 14.01
N ALA A 39 -9.13 11.27 14.27
CA ALA A 39 -9.67 11.31 15.62
C ALA A 39 -9.21 10.12 16.47
N VAL A 40 -8.96 8.96 15.84
CA VAL A 40 -8.52 7.74 16.53
C VAL A 40 -7.00 7.72 16.73
N ILE A 41 -6.22 7.95 15.66
CA ILE A 41 -4.77 7.77 15.70
C ILE A 41 -4.00 9.03 16.12
N GLY A 42 -4.60 10.22 15.96
CA GLY A 42 -4.03 11.52 16.35
C GLY A 42 -3.55 11.60 17.80
N PRO A 43 -4.41 11.24 18.79
CA PRO A 43 -4.02 11.25 20.20
C PRO A 43 -2.88 10.26 20.56
N GLN A 44 -2.67 9.23 19.74
CA GLN A 44 -1.80 8.10 20.08
C GLN A 44 -0.37 8.24 19.56
N ALA A 45 -0.13 8.95 18.44
CA ALA A 45 1.17 8.90 17.77
C ALA A 45 2.09 10.13 17.97
N GLY A 46 1.70 11.13 18.77
CA GLY A 46 2.62 12.18 19.26
C GLY A 46 3.37 12.95 18.15
N HIS A 47 4.69 13.13 18.26
CA HIS A 47 5.47 13.92 17.29
C HIS A 47 5.43 13.38 15.85
N TYR A 48 5.18 12.08 15.70
CA TYR A 48 5.03 11.41 14.40
C TYR A 48 3.90 12.01 13.55
N TRP A 49 2.91 12.63 14.22
CA TRP A 49 1.71 13.20 13.62
C TRP A 49 1.84 14.58 12.97
N THR A 50 2.92 15.32 13.24
CA THR A 50 3.08 16.69 12.71
C THR A 50 3.12 16.75 11.17
N HIS A 51 3.20 15.60 10.50
CA HIS A 51 3.26 15.47 9.04
C HIS A 51 2.02 14.82 8.39
N LEU A 52 0.95 14.55 9.16
CA LEU A 52 -0.34 14.16 8.61
C LEU A 52 -1.21 15.42 8.48
N THR A 53 -1.01 16.11 7.37
CA THR A 53 -1.72 17.35 7.08
C THR A 53 -3.08 17.07 6.44
N PRO A 54 -4.03 18.03 6.48
CA PRO A 54 -5.29 17.92 5.75
C PRO A 54 -5.11 17.56 4.26
N GLU A 55 -4.01 18.00 3.63
CA GLU A 55 -3.68 17.66 2.24
C GLU A 55 -3.35 16.17 2.03
N LEU A 56 -2.73 15.51 3.01
CA LEU A 56 -2.51 14.06 2.97
C LEU A 56 -3.83 13.29 3.10
N LEU A 57 -4.75 13.82 3.89
CA LEU A 57 -6.02 13.21 4.24
C LEU A 57 -7.08 13.39 3.15
N ALA A 58 -6.98 14.45 2.36
CA ALA A 58 -7.81 14.68 1.17
C ALA A 58 -7.68 13.55 0.13
N GLY A 59 -6.64 12.72 0.21
CA GLY A 59 -6.45 11.51 -0.61
C GLY A 59 -6.53 10.19 0.16
N GLY A 60 -6.97 10.19 1.42
CA GLY A 60 -6.96 9.01 2.28
C GLY A 60 -7.91 7.91 1.81
N ALA A 61 -7.38 6.93 1.08
CA ALA A 61 -8.13 5.74 0.72
C ALA A 61 -8.28 4.83 1.96
N PRO A 62 -9.44 4.20 2.18
CA PRO A 62 -9.66 3.25 3.27
C PRO A 62 -9.01 1.89 2.97
N ASP A 63 -7.74 1.88 2.61
CA ASP A 63 -6.99 0.69 2.24
C ASP A 63 -5.62 0.60 2.94
N HIS A 64 -5.04 -0.60 2.90
CA HIS A 64 -3.75 -0.90 3.49
C HIS A 64 -2.61 -0.15 2.79
N GLY A 65 -2.74 0.08 1.48
CA GLY A 65 -1.78 0.85 0.70
C GLY A 65 -1.61 2.27 1.24
N PHE A 66 -2.72 2.97 1.50
CA PHE A 66 -2.69 4.30 2.10
C PHE A 66 -1.98 4.33 3.46
N HIS A 67 -2.16 3.31 4.29
CA HIS A 67 -1.45 3.22 5.57
C HIS A 67 0.06 3.08 5.38
N VAL A 68 0.49 2.21 4.46
CA VAL A 68 1.91 1.98 4.17
C VAL A 68 2.58 3.20 3.54
N PHE A 69 1.94 3.84 2.56
CA PHE A 69 2.54 4.92 1.78
C PHE A 69 2.31 6.31 2.36
N GLY A 70 1.11 6.57 2.89
CA GLY A 70 0.69 7.87 3.41
C GLY A 70 0.91 8.02 4.91
N VAL A 71 0.44 7.05 5.69
CA VAL A 71 0.41 7.15 7.15
C VAL A 71 1.75 6.80 7.79
N TYR A 72 2.46 5.77 7.31
CA TYR A 72 3.75 5.33 7.86
C TYR A 72 4.96 6.23 7.50
N PRO A 73 6.07 6.18 8.28
CA PRO A 73 7.12 7.21 8.18
C PRO A 73 7.91 7.08 6.90
N TRP A 74 7.98 5.85 6.39
CA TRP A 74 9.03 5.38 5.51
C TRP A 74 9.11 6.18 4.21
N SER A 75 7.98 6.56 3.62
CA SER A 75 7.98 7.37 2.41
C SER A 75 8.65 8.75 2.60
N ARG A 76 8.61 9.31 3.81
CA ARG A 76 9.22 10.63 4.14
C ARG A 76 10.73 10.55 4.37
N LEU A 77 11.26 9.35 4.58
CA LEU A 77 12.69 9.11 4.75
C LEU A 77 13.42 8.95 3.41
N LEU A 78 12.67 8.79 2.31
CA LEU A 78 13.22 8.75 0.95
C LEU A 78 13.82 10.12 0.55
N GLY A 79 14.96 10.10 -0.12
CA GLY A 79 15.72 11.27 -0.53
C GLY A 79 16.54 11.91 0.60
N ARG A 80 16.71 11.22 1.74
CA ARG A 80 17.49 11.71 2.89
C ARG A 80 18.83 10.98 3.09
N GLY A 81 19.23 10.15 2.12
CA GLY A 81 20.54 9.49 2.09
C GLY A 81 20.58 8.10 2.72
N MET A 82 19.44 7.56 3.17
CA MET A 82 19.28 6.18 3.61
C MET A 82 18.10 5.53 2.88
N ASP A 83 18.02 5.67 1.57
CA ASP A 83 16.79 5.39 0.79
C ASP A 83 16.49 3.88 0.65
N GLU A 84 17.51 3.03 0.76
CA GLU A 84 17.37 1.57 0.62
C GLU A 84 16.45 0.96 1.69
N GLN A 85 16.65 1.32 2.95
CA GLN A 85 15.87 0.75 4.06
C GLN A 85 14.38 1.16 4.00
N PRO A 86 14.00 2.44 3.82
CA PRO A 86 12.62 2.84 3.63
C PRO A 86 11.99 2.23 2.37
N LEU A 87 12.72 2.15 1.25
CA LEU A 87 12.21 1.51 0.04
C LEU A 87 11.90 0.03 0.29
N HIS A 88 12.82 -0.69 0.95
CA HIS A 88 12.63 -2.09 1.32
C HIS A 88 11.41 -2.29 2.23
N VAL A 89 11.24 -1.44 3.26
CA VAL A 89 10.08 -1.55 4.16
C VAL A 89 8.77 -1.23 3.45
N LEU A 90 8.71 -0.20 2.60
CA LEU A 90 7.52 0.11 1.81
C LEU A 90 7.14 -1.03 0.87
N ASP A 91 8.13 -1.62 0.18
CA ASP A 91 7.90 -2.72 -0.76
C ASP A 91 7.51 -4.03 -0.07
N SER A 92 7.97 -4.23 1.16
CA SER A 92 7.66 -5.43 1.95
C SER A 92 6.32 -5.30 2.67
N CYS A 93 5.97 -4.10 3.16
CA CYS A 93 4.72 -3.85 3.87
C CYS A 93 3.51 -3.64 2.94
N ARG A 94 3.70 -3.21 1.69
CA ARG A 94 2.59 -3.17 0.72
C ARG A 94 2.20 -4.60 0.33
N ILE A 95 0.96 -4.79 -0.07
CA ILE A 95 0.55 -6.06 -0.67
C ILE A 95 1.04 -6.05 -2.12
N ARG A 96 1.93 -6.99 -2.45
CA ARG A 96 2.35 -7.22 -3.83
C ARG A 96 1.46 -8.29 -4.44
N TRP A 97 1.35 -8.27 -5.76
CA TRP A 97 0.84 -9.38 -6.54
C TRP A 97 1.97 -10.00 -7.36
N GLY A 98 1.81 -11.26 -7.73
CA GLY A 98 2.70 -11.90 -8.68
C GLY A 98 2.07 -13.11 -9.34
N LEU A 99 2.66 -13.51 -10.46
CA LEU A 99 2.28 -14.72 -11.21
C LEU A 99 3.25 -15.84 -10.86
N VAL A 100 2.73 -17.01 -10.50
CA VAL A 100 3.54 -18.21 -10.28
C VAL A 100 4.04 -18.70 -11.63
N VAL A 101 5.37 -18.72 -11.80
CA VAL A 101 6.03 -19.12 -13.06
C VAL A 101 6.78 -20.45 -12.94
N GLY A 102 7.01 -20.92 -11.70
CA GLY A 102 7.67 -22.17 -11.41
C GLY A 102 7.28 -22.69 -10.03
N ARG A 103 7.48 -24.00 -9.81
CA ARG A 103 7.34 -24.66 -8.51
C ARG A 103 8.32 -25.81 -8.42
N ASP A 104 8.82 -26.07 -7.23
CA ASP A 104 9.62 -27.27 -6.92
C ASP A 104 9.22 -27.83 -5.54
N SER A 105 10.06 -28.70 -4.95
CA SER A 105 9.77 -29.33 -3.67
C SER A 105 9.75 -28.38 -2.48
N ASP A 106 10.42 -27.23 -2.58
CA ASP A 106 10.71 -26.37 -1.43
C ASP A 106 9.95 -25.04 -1.51
N GLY A 107 8.99 -24.88 -2.44
CA GLY A 107 8.25 -23.63 -2.67
C GLY A 107 7.96 -23.28 -4.13
N ILE A 108 7.63 -22.01 -4.36
CA ILE A 108 7.21 -21.47 -5.66
C ILE A 108 8.12 -20.34 -6.15
N GLU A 109 8.19 -20.18 -7.47
CA GLU A 109 8.83 -19.04 -8.12
C GLU A 109 7.76 -18.08 -8.62
N VAL A 110 7.83 -16.83 -8.18
CA VAL A 110 6.82 -15.81 -8.46
C VAL A 110 7.45 -14.64 -9.20
N SER A 111 6.92 -14.33 -10.39
CA SER A 111 7.23 -13.10 -11.12
C SER A 111 6.41 -11.95 -10.55
N SER A 112 7.07 -10.95 -9.98
CA SER A 112 6.44 -9.79 -9.34
C SER A 112 7.27 -8.53 -9.54
N ARG A 113 6.62 -7.37 -9.52
CA ARG A 113 7.27 -6.06 -9.65
C ARG A 113 7.60 -5.52 -8.26
N ARG A 114 8.86 -5.15 -8.04
CA ARG A 114 9.35 -4.48 -6.82
C ARG A 114 9.20 -2.95 -6.97
N LEU A 115 9.10 -2.23 -5.85
CA LEU A 115 9.19 -0.76 -5.87
C LEU A 115 10.56 -0.29 -6.34
N THR A 116 10.58 0.85 -7.02
CA THR A 116 11.80 1.57 -7.40
C THR A 116 11.76 2.98 -6.83
N TRP A 117 12.94 3.55 -6.59
CA TRP A 117 13.12 4.95 -6.22
C TRP A 117 14.17 5.57 -7.14
N ASN A 118 13.82 6.65 -7.83
CA ASN A 118 14.73 7.33 -8.77
C ASN A 118 15.33 8.63 -8.21
N GLY A 119 15.25 8.85 -6.89
CA GLY A 119 15.63 10.10 -6.23
C GLY A 119 14.52 11.16 -6.16
N THR A 120 13.46 11.01 -6.95
CA THR A 120 12.35 11.96 -7.00
C THR A 120 10.98 11.30 -6.79
N GLY A 121 10.78 10.08 -7.24
CA GLY A 121 9.50 9.39 -7.17
C GLY A 121 9.66 7.89 -6.99
N LEU A 122 8.64 7.32 -6.36
CA LEU A 122 8.41 5.88 -6.32
C LEU A 122 7.81 5.40 -7.64
N GLY A 123 8.20 4.21 -8.06
CA GLY A 123 7.62 3.51 -9.20
C GLY A 123 7.56 2.01 -8.98
N LEU A 124 7.11 1.28 -10.00
CA LEU A 124 7.19 -0.17 -10.08
C LEU A 124 8.23 -0.54 -11.14
N GLY A 125 9.22 -1.34 -10.76
CA GLY A 125 10.24 -1.84 -11.67
C GLY A 125 9.70 -2.88 -12.65
N GLU A 126 10.60 -3.44 -13.46
CA GLU A 126 10.30 -4.62 -14.27
C GLU A 126 10.00 -5.84 -13.39
N PRO A 127 9.19 -6.79 -13.85
CA PRO A 127 8.96 -8.04 -13.14
C PRO A 127 10.26 -8.81 -12.93
N THR A 128 10.48 -9.25 -11.70
CA THR A 128 11.60 -10.12 -11.32
C THR A 128 11.05 -11.40 -10.73
N VAL A 129 11.66 -12.54 -11.06
CA VAL A 129 11.34 -13.82 -10.46
C VAL A 129 12.03 -13.93 -9.10
N GLN A 130 11.26 -14.29 -8.08
CA GLN A 130 11.76 -14.53 -6.74
C GLN A 130 11.18 -15.82 -6.19
N ARG A 131 11.93 -16.45 -5.31
CA ARG A 131 11.46 -17.61 -4.57
C ARG A 131 10.61 -17.17 -3.38
N VAL A 132 9.48 -17.86 -3.18
CA VAL A 132 8.53 -17.61 -2.10
C VAL A 132 8.16 -18.94 -1.45
N GLU A 133 8.08 -18.96 -0.12
CA GLU A 133 7.51 -20.08 0.61
C GLU A 133 5.98 -20.06 0.49
N GLY A 134 5.41 -21.19 0.07
CA GLY A 134 3.96 -21.33 -0.12
C GLY A 134 3.63 -22.44 -1.10
N ASP A 135 2.33 -22.67 -1.26
CA ASP A 135 1.79 -23.64 -2.21
C ASP A 135 0.87 -22.93 -3.20
N ALA A 136 1.20 -23.04 -4.49
CA ALA A 136 0.42 -22.51 -5.59
C ALA A 136 0.83 -23.18 -6.90
N GLU A 137 -0.10 -23.23 -7.85
CA GLU A 137 0.13 -23.79 -9.17
C GLU A 137 0.68 -22.75 -10.15
N VAL A 138 1.51 -23.21 -11.08
CA VAL A 138 2.00 -22.36 -12.18
C VAL A 138 0.83 -21.77 -12.95
N GLY A 139 0.87 -20.46 -13.19
CA GLY A 139 -0.21 -19.70 -13.81
C GLY A 139 -1.20 -19.07 -12.83
N GLN A 140 -1.12 -19.36 -11.54
CA GLN A 140 -1.95 -18.68 -10.54
C GLN A 140 -1.38 -17.31 -10.16
N HIS A 141 -2.26 -16.38 -9.84
CA HIS A 141 -1.89 -15.12 -9.21
C HIS A 141 -1.94 -15.27 -7.68
N VAL A 142 -0.97 -14.65 -7.00
CA VAL A 142 -0.83 -14.71 -5.55
C VAL A 142 -0.59 -13.32 -4.97
N ALA A 143 -1.06 -13.11 -3.75
CA ALA A 143 -0.74 -11.96 -2.92
C ALA A 143 0.48 -12.27 -2.05
N LEU A 144 1.43 -11.33 -2.02
CA LEU A 144 2.63 -11.42 -1.20
C LEU A 144 2.68 -10.24 -0.22
N HIS A 145 3.00 -10.54 1.03
CA HIS A 145 3.36 -9.54 2.04
C HIS A 145 4.68 -9.99 2.64
N TRP A 146 5.69 -9.12 2.61
CA TRP A 146 7.09 -9.51 2.78
C TRP A 146 7.50 -10.56 1.74
N ASP A 147 8.08 -11.68 2.16
CA ASP A 147 8.46 -12.79 1.27
C ASP A 147 7.57 -14.03 1.51
N LEU A 148 6.33 -13.80 1.97
CA LEU A 148 5.35 -14.83 2.29
C LEU A 148 4.14 -14.76 1.36
N LEU A 149 3.71 -15.92 0.86
CA LEU A 149 2.41 -16.07 0.22
C LEU A 149 1.32 -15.86 1.27
N CYS A 150 0.42 -14.91 0.99
CA CYS A 150 -0.68 -14.57 1.91
C CYS A 150 -2.04 -15.03 1.40
N ASP A 151 -2.26 -15.02 0.09
CA ASP A 151 -3.54 -15.43 -0.52
C ASP A 151 -3.39 -15.74 -2.01
N HIS A 152 -4.39 -16.40 -2.59
CA HIS A 152 -4.55 -16.54 -4.03
C HIS A 152 -5.44 -15.43 -4.57
N LEU A 153 -5.09 -14.90 -5.74
CA LEU A 153 -5.82 -13.81 -6.37
C LEU A 153 -6.48 -14.27 -7.67
N THR A 154 -7.68 -13.78 -7.88
CA THR A 154 -8.33 -13.73 -9.20
C THR A 154 -7.73 -12.59 -10.02
N GLU A 155 -7.89 -12.64 -11.34
CA GLU A 155 -7.45 -11.56 -12.24
C GLU A 155 -8.06 -10.20 -11.86
N ASN A 156 -9.34 -10.17 -11.48
CA ASN A 156 -10.00 -8.93 -11.05
C ASN A 156 -9.40 -8.36 -9.76
N GLN A 157 -9.01 -9.21 -8.82
CA GLN A 157 -8.34 -8.79 -7.59
C GLN A 157 -6.93 -8.26 -7.88
N VAL A 158 -6.21 -8.85 -8.84
CA VAL A 158 -4.92 -8.33 -9.31
C VAL A 158 -5.08 -6.93 -9.89
N THR A 159 -6.03 -6.72 -10.80
CA THR A 159 -6.32 -5.40 -11.39
C THR A 159 -6.64 -4.37 -10.31
N THR A 160 -7.50 -4.75 -9.34
CA THR A 160 -7.88 -3.86 -8.23
C THR A 160 -6.67 -3.44 -7.40
N LEU A 161 -5.80 -4.41 -7.05
CA LEU A 161 -4.60 -4.15 -6.26
C LEU A 161 -3.57 -3.33 -7.03
N GLU A 162 -3.42 -3.56 -8.33
CA GLU A 162 -2.56 -2.74 -9.19
C GLU A 162 -3.04 -1.29 -9.26
N GLU A 163 -4.33 -1.08 -9.54
CA GLU A 163 -4.93 0.26 -9.61
C GLU A 163 -4.80 1.02 -8.29
N SER A 164 -5.09 0.37 -7.15
CA SER A 164 -4.90 0.98 -5.83
C SER A 164 -3.43 1.31 -5.59
N THR A 165 -2.50 0.38 -5.86
CA THR A 165 -1.06 0.62 -5.70
C THR A 165 -0.62 1.84 -6.52
N LEU A 166 -1.00 1.93 -7.79
CA LEU A 166 -0.64 3.05 -8.66
C LEU A 166 -1.22 4.39 -8.17
N ARG A 167 -2.45 4.38 -7.65
CA ARG A 167 -3.07 5.56 -7.03
C ARG A 167 -2.28 6.04 -5.81
N GLU A 168 -1.88 5.13 -4.92
CA GLU A 168 -1.10 5.47 -3.72
C GLU A 168 0.32 5.96 -4.04
N LEU A 169 0.97 5.36 -5.05
CA LEU A 169 2.25 5.84 -5.57
C LEU A 169 2.11 7.26 -6.13
N ALA A 170 1.07 7.54 -6.92
CA ALA A 170 0.83 8.86 -7.48
C ALA A 170 0.56 9.91 -6.38
N ALA A 171 -0.26 9.58 -5.38
CA ALA A 171 -0.52 10.47 -4.23
C ALA A 171 0.77 10.76 -3.46
N THR A 172 1.56 9.73 -3.18
CA THR A 172 2.83 9.85 -2.47
C THR A 172 3.84 10.69 -3.25
N ASN A 173 3.97 10.46 -4.55
CA ASN A 173 4.90 11.22 -5.40
C ASN A 173 4.54 12.71 -5.49
N ARG A 174 3.24 13.04 -5.58
CA ARG A 174 2.79 14.44 -5.52
C ARG A 174 3.21 15.10 -4.20
N ARG A 175 3.01 14.41 -3.08
CA ARG A 175 3.41 14.91 -1.76
C ARG A 175 4.92 15.11 -1.64
N LEU A 176 5.72 14.09 -2.00
CA LEU A 176 7.18 14.20 -1.95
C LEU A 176 7.72 15.33 -2.84
N SER A 177 7.05 15.62 -3.96
CA SER A 177 7.41 16.73 -4.85
C SER A 177 7.08 18.09 -4.21
N ALA A 178 5.93 18.23 -3.55
CA ALA A 178 5.53 19.45 -2.86
C ALA A 178 6.42 19.76 -1.63
N GLU A 179 6.83 18.74 -0.88
CA GLU A 179 7.74 18.90 0.28
C GLU A 179 9.14 19.41 -0.15
N ARG A 180 9.60 19.08 -1.36
CA ARG A 180 10.87 19.57 -1.92
C ARG A 180 10.78 20.96 -2.55
N HIS A 181 9.61 21.36 -3.02
CA HIS A 181 9.36 22.68 -3.62
C HIS A 181 8.22 23.37 -2.88
N PRO A 182 8.43 23.83 -1.63
CA PRO A 182 7.40 24.55 -0.91
C PRO A 182 7.05 25.82 -1.68
N VAL A 183 5.80 25.92 -2.14
CA VAL A 183 5.28 27.17 -2.69
C VAL A 183 5.28 28.17 -1.54
N ALA A 184 5.98 29.31 -1.71
CA ALA A 184 6.01 30.34 -0.68
C ALA A 184 4.58 30.83 -0.39
N PRO A 185 4.20 31.02 0.89
CA PRO A 185 2.91 31.60 1.20
C PRO A 185 2.86 33.02 0.62
N GLY A 186 1.84 33.28 -0.21
CA GLY A 186 1.55 34.60 -0.76
C GLY A 186 0.81 35.50 0.23
#